data_AF-A0A1S2L4U3-F1
#
_entry.id   AF-A0A1S2L4U3-F1
#
_cell.length_a   1.000
_cell.length_b   1.000
_cell.length_c   1.000
_cell.angle_alpha   90.00
_cell.angle_beta   90.00
_cell.angle_gamma   90.00
#
_symmetry.space_group_name_H-M   'P 1'
#
loop_
_entity.id
_entity.type
_entity.pdbx_description
1 polymer ?
#
loop_
_entity_poly.entity_id
_entity_poly.type
_entity_poly.pdbx_seq_one_letter_code
_entity_poly.pdbx_strand_id
1 'polypeptide(L)'
;MLKIKNRIAEYITSISIFVKIYGMFFAVIFLITALSIVVVRFSTSETLSYQLDERVKSIGSDVAARSADLMLTNNIYAMQKLVYDTVAHYKDIEYVFILDENGKVIVHTYGNDRPSMELIHINTVDSLVDNHLVMIETEKGFIRDVAVPIVKGLGGTVRVGLRSDFLDEALISVTSKIILTMVIVLALLIFIVLFVTRVIVYPIKQLVELTKKASRGDFTHRIFTYPKDEIGKLTQSFNKMLSDLEKADVEKEEYYNQIISRNRELKLLNSISANITSVIELREVLLQFVTNLVNELSLNSAVIEVKLVDSLETFYYSGSNCPLDEFELITDERQRVCTCKDGTKKHLETL
;
A
#
# COMPACT_ATOMS: atom_id res chain seq x y z
N MET A 1 21.98 13.43 20.50
CA MET A 1 21.78 12.78 19.18
C MET A 1 21.00 11.46 19.23
N LEU A 2 21.24 10.55 20.19
CA LEU A 2 20.55 9.24 20.26
C LEU A 2 19.02 9.30 20.42
N LYS A 3 18.47 10.20 21.25
CA LYS A 3 17.01 10.36 21.44
C LYS A 3 16.27 10.84 20.18
N ILE A 4 16.91 11.67 19.35
CA ILE A 4 16.33 12.18 18.10
C ILE A 4 16.31 11.06 17.04
N LYS A 5 17.39 10.27 16.97
CA LYS A 5 17.51 9.14 16.05
C LYS A 5 16.46 8.06 16.33
N ASN A 6 16.18 7.76 17.62
CA ASN A 6 15.15 6.79 18.00
C ASN A 6 13.72 7.30 17.73
N ARG A 7 13.44 8.60 17.97
CA ARG A 7 12.12 9.18 17.63
C ARG A 7 11.83 9.19 16.14
N ILE A 8 12.83 9.49 15.32
CA ILE A 8 12.70 9.46 13.85
C ILE A 8 12.50 8.01 13.38
N ALA A 9 13.20 7.05 13.97
CA ALA A 9 13.06 5.63 13.64
C ALA A 9 11.65 5.09 13.98
N GLU A 10 11.10 5.41 15.15
CA GLU A 10 9.73 5.02 15.55
C GLU A 10 8.65 5.69 14.69
N TYR A 11 8.85 6.95 14.31
CA TYR A 11 7.92 7.65 13.42
C TYR A 11 7.94 7.03 12.02
N ILE A 12 9.13 6.74 11.50
CA ILE A 12 9.29 6.04 10.21
C ILE A 12 8.66 4.66 10.29
N THR A 13 8.88 3.84 11.32
CA THR A 13 8.30 2.48 11.38
C THR A 13 6.76 2.47 11.47
N SER A 14 6.14 3.51 12.01
CA SER A 14 4.67 3.63 12.11
C SER A 14 3.95 3.91 10.76
N ILE A 15 4.69 4.42 9.77
CA ILE A 15 4.13 4.82 8.48
C ILE A 15 4.00 3.60 7.56
N SER A 16 2.87 3.48 6.86
CA SER A 16 2.63 2.39 5.90
C SER A 16 3.75 2.31 4.86
N ILE A 17 4.15 1.10 4.47
CA ILE A 17 5.25 0.86 3.51
C ILE A 17 5.05 1.66 2.22
N PHE A 18 3.80 1.82 1.77
CA PHE A 18 3.47 2.60 0.57
C PHE A 18 3.84 4.07 0.68
N VAL A 19 3.54 4.72 1.82
CA VAL A 19 3.91 6.14 2.01
C VAL A 19 5.44 6.30 2.03
N LYS A 20 6.19 5.33 2.54
CA LYS A 20 7.65 5.34 2.49
C LYS A 20 8.17 5.22 1.05
N ILE A 21 7.62 4.29 0.29
CA ILE A 21 7.98 4.07 -1.11
C ILE A 21 7.67 5.33 -1.93
N TYR A 22 6.45 5.87 -1.81
CA TYR A 22 6.06 7.09 -2.52
C TYR A 22 6.88 8.31 -2.10
N GLY A 23 7.16 8.45 -0.79
CA GLY A 23 8.03 9.51 -0.29
C GLY A 23 9.45 9.41 -0.85
N MET A 24 9.99 8.20 -0.99
CA MET A 24 11.30 7.97 -1.60
C MET A 24 11.31 8.31 -3.08
N PHE A 25 10.30 7.89 -3.85
CA PHE A 25 10.17 8.27 -5.27
C PHE A 25 10.03 9.78 -5.44
N PHE A 26 9.20 10.42 -4.62
CA PHE A 26 9.02 11.87 -4.65
C PHE A 26 10.32 12.60 -4.34
N ALA A 27 11.05 12.17 -3.30
CA ALA A 27 12.33 12.75 -2.93
C ALA A 27 13.39 12.58 -4.03
N VAL A 28 13.48 11.40 -4.64
CA VAL A 28 14.41 11.14 -5.74
C VAL A 28 14.10 12.01 -6.95
N ILE A 29 12.83 12.11 -7.35
CA ILE A 29 12.45 12.92 -8.51
C ILE A 29 12.67 14.39 -8.22
N PHE A 30 12.32 14.86 -7.03
CA PHE A 30 12.61 16.22 -6.59
C PHE A 30 14.11 16.53 -6.69
N LEU A 31 14.96 15.62 -6.20
CA LEU A 31 16.42 15.77 -6.25
C LEU A 31 16.96 15.78 -7.69
N ILE A 32 16.46 14.89 -8.56
CA ILE A 32 16.82 14.87 -9.99
C ILE A 32 16.39 16.18 -10.68
N THR A 33 15.18 16.68 -10.41
CA THR A 33 14.70 17.93 -11.01
C THR A 33 15.49 19.14 -10.52
N ALA A 34 15.81 19.21 -9.22
CA ALA A 34 16.64 20.26 -8.66
C ALA A 34 18.05 20.24 -9.27
N LEU A 35 18.65 19.05 -9.39
CA LEU A 35 19.95 18.88 -10.03
C LEU A 35 19.90 19.29 -11.51
N SER A 36 18.87 18.88 -12.25
CA SER A 36 18.69 19.23 -13.66
C SER A 36 18.56 20.74 -13.86
N ILE A 37 17.81 21.44 -13.00
CA ILE A 37 17.70 22.91 -13.03
C ILE A 37 19.08 23.54 -12.88
N VAL A 38 19.88 23.10 -11.90
CA VAL A 38 21.22 23.63 -11.65
C VAL A 38 22.15 23.38 -12.84
N VAL A 39 22.19 22.15 -13.36
CA VAL A 39 23.03 21.79 -14.51
C VAL A 39 22.65 22.59 -15.76
N VAL A 40 21.35 22.70 -16.07
CA VAL A 40 20.88 23.44 -17.25
C VAL A 40 21.17 24.93 -17.10
N ARG A 41 20.95 25.52 -15.92
CA ARG A 41 21.29 26.92 -15.65
C ARG A 41 22.78 27.18 -15.86
N PHE A 42 23.63 26.32 -15.30
CA PHE A 42 25.08 26.42 -15.45
C PHE A 42 25.49 26.32 -16.92
N SER A 43 25.07 25.26 -17.63
CA SER A 43 25.42 25.02 -19.03
C SER A 43 24.91 26.10 -19.99
N THR A 44 23.69 26.60 -19.77
CA THR A 44 23.09 27.65 -20.63
C THR A 44 23.80 28.98 -20.42
N SER A 45 24.12 29.34 -19.18
CA SER A 45 24.85 30.57 -18.86
C SER A 45 26.24 30.58 -19.49
N GLU A 46 26.96 29.47 -19.40
CA GLU A 46 28.30 29.33 -19.98
C GLU A 46 28.26 29.41 -21.51
N THR A 47 27.36 28.64 -22.14
CA THR A 47 27.20 28.63 -23.61
C THR A 47 26.81 30.01 -24.15
N LEU A 48 25.86 30.69 -23.51
CA LEU A 48 25.42 32.00 -23.95
C LEU A 48 26.50 33.07 -23.76
N SER A 49 27.24 33.02 -22.65
CA SER A 49 28.40 33.89 -22.43
C SER A 49 29.44 33.72 -23.55
N TYR A 50 29.79 32.48 -23.88
CA TYR A 50 30.74 32.17 -24.94
C TYR A 50 30.25 32.67 -26.32
N GLN A 51 28.97 32.50 -26.63
CA GLN A 51 28.39 32.99 -27.89
C GLN A 51 28.43 34.52 -27.99
N LEU A 52 28.21 35.24 -26.89
CA LEU A 52 28.29 36.70 -26.88
C LEU A 52 29.74 37.18 -27.01
N ASP A 53 30.70 36.47 -26.42
CA ASP A 53 32.14 36.77 -26.57
C ASP A 53 32.59 36.62 -28.02
N GLU A 54 32.24 35.52 -28.68
CA GLU A 54 32.58 35.32 -30.10
C GLU A 54 31.84 36.30 -31.02
N ARG A 55 30.60 36.65 -30.68
CA ARG A 55 29.82 37.63 -31.44
C ARG A 55 30.43 39.02 -31.35
N VAL A 56 30.78 39.51 -30.15
CA VAL A 56 31.38 40.85 -30.00
C VAL A 56 32.73 40.92 -30.69
N LYS A 57 33.55 39.86 -30.60
CA LYS A 57 34.82 39.76 -31.35
C LYS A 57 34.59 39.83 -32.86
N SER A 58 33.64 39.06 -33.39
CA SER A 58 33.34 39.06 -34.82
C SER A 58 32.86 40.42 -35.32
N ILE A 59 32.01 41.11 -34.56
CA ILE A 59 31.56 42.47 -34.87
C ILE A 59 32.74 43.45 -34.82
N GLY A 60 33.58 43.37 -33.79
CA GLY A 60 34.78 44.19 -33.67
C GLY A 60 35.74 43.98 -34.85
N SER A 61 35.97 42.73 -35.27
CA SER A 61 36.79 42.40 -36.43
C SER A 61 36.20 42.88 -37.75
N ASP A 62 34.88 42.79 -37.96
CA ASP A 62 34.23 43.36 -39.16
C ASP A 62 34.41 44.88 -39.22
N VAL A 63 34.12 45.56 -38.12
CA VAL A 63 34.26 47.02 -38.04
C VAL A 63 35.73 47.42 -38.23
N ALA A 64 36.69 46.70 -37.63
CA ALA A 64 38.11 46.97 -37.81
C ALA A 64 38.57 46.78 -39.25
N ALA A 65 38.19 45.68 -39.89
CA ALA A 65 38.53 45.40 -41.28
C ALA A 65 37.97 46.48 -42.23
N ARG A 66 36.72 46.89 -42.04
CA ARG A 66 36.08 47.93 -42.86
C ARG A 66 36.61 49.34 -42.55
N SER A 67 37.05 49.57 -41.32
CA SER A 67 37.65 50.85 -40.92
C SER A 67 39.05 51.04 -41.49
N ALA A 68 39.78 49.96 -41.76
CA ALA A 68 41.13 50.02 -42.35
C ALA A 68 41.16 50.85 -43.63
N ASP A 69 40.33 50.52 -44.61
CA ASP A 69 40.27 51.24 -45.89
C ASP A 69 39.85 52.71 -45.71
N LEU A 70 38.95 52.96 -44.76
CA LEU A 70 38.44 54.30 -44.47
C LEU A 70 39.46 55.17 -43.72
N MET A 71 40.29 54.57 -42.87
CA MET A 71 41.41 55.25 -42.21
C MET A 71 42.49 55.62 -43.22
N LEU A 72 42.86 54.70 -44.12
CA LEU A 72 43.84 54.96 -45.18
C LEU A 72 43.43 56.11 -46.11
N THR A 73 42.13 56.25 -46.35
CA THR A 73 41.56 57.32 -47.17
C THR A 73 41.16 58.57 -46.37
N ASN A 74 41.40 58.59 -45.05
CA ASN A 74 40.99 59.63 -44.11
C ASN A 74 39.50 60.01 -44.23
N ASN A 75 38.63 59.04 -44.51
CA ASN A 75 37.20 59.25 -44.70
C ASN A 75 36.46 59.16 -43.36
N ILE A 76 36.64 60.19 -42.53
CA ILE A 76 36.03 60.29 -41.19
C ILE A 76 34.50 60.17 -41.26
N TYR A 77 33.87 60.76 -42.28
CA TYR A 77 32.41 60.69 -42.43
C TYR A 77 31.93 59.25 -42.65
N ALA A 78 32.60 58.49 -43.51
CA ALA A 78 32.28 57.09 -43.74
C ALA A 78 32.54 56.22 -42.49
N MET A 79 33.61 56.48 -41.73
CA MET A 79 33.86 55.79 -40.45
C MET A 79 32.77 56.10 -39.42
N GLN A 80 32.35 57.36 -39.32
CA GLN A 80 31.28 57.76 -38.42
C GLN A 80 29.96 57.08 -38.80
N LYS A 81 29.64 57.00 -40.09
CA LYS A 81 28.47 56.29 -40.60
C LYS A 81 28.55 54.80 -40.32
N LEU A 82 29.69 54.15 -40.57
CA LEU A 82 29.93 52.74 -40.27
C LEU A 82 29.61 52.42 -38.81
N VAL A 83 30.17 53.21 -37.89
CA VAL A 83 30.03 53.04 -36.45
C VAL A 83 28.58 53.26 -35.98
N TYR A 84 27.88 54.27 -36.51
CA TYR A 84 26.45 54.48 -36.24
C TYR A 84 25.56 53.37 -36.81
N ASP A 85 25.80 52.95 -38.06
CA ASP A 85 25.01 51.90 -38.71
C ASP A 85 25.15 50.57 -37.95
N THR A 86 26.34 50.25 -37.42
CA THR A 86 26.58 49.06 -36.59
C THR A 86 25.74 49.07 -35.31
N VAL A 87 25.73 50.18 -34.56
CA VAL A 87 24.90 50.31 -33.34
C VAL A 87 23.41 50.30 -33.67
N ALA A 88 23.00 50.93 -34.77
CA ALA A 88 21.60 50.93 -35.20
C ALA A 88 21.11 49.53 -35.64
N HIS A 89 21.99 48.71 -36.21
CA HIS A 89 21.65 47.36 -36.66
C HIS A 89 21.52 46.37 -35.50
N TYR A 90 22.38 46.47 -34.49
CA TYR A 90 22.42 45.55 -33.34
C TYR A 90 22.00 46.25 -32.05
N LYS A 91 20.77 45.96 -31.58
CA LYS A 91 20.18 46.58 -30.37
C LYS A 91 20.94 46.32 -29.06
N ASP A 92 21.81 45.33 -29.06
CA ASP A 92 22.62 44.90 -27.92
C ASP A 92 24.01 45.51 -27.89
N ILE A 93 24.42 46.26 -28.92
CA ILE A 93 25.64 47.06 -28.87
C ILE A 93 25.32 48.39 -28.19
N GLU A 94 26.02 48.68 -27.10
CA GLU A 94 25.92 49.95 -26.39
C GLU A 94 26.73 51.04 -27.09
N TYR A 95 27.96 50.71 -27.50
CA TYR A 95 28.83 51.67 -28.14
C TYR A 95 29.77 51.02 -29.14
N VAL A 96 30.18 51.83 -30.11
CA VAL A 96 31.35 51.60 -30.92
C VAL A 96 32.15 52.90 -31.01
N PHE A 97 33.47 52.80 -30.87
CA PHE A 97 34.36 53.92 -31.16
C PHE A 97 35.70 53.44 -31.71
N ILE A 98 36.39 54.33 -32.42
CA ILE A 98 37.68 54.06 -33.05
C ILE A 98 38.71 55.00 -32.45
N LEU A 99 39.82 54.42 -32.02
CA LEU A 99 40.99 55.12 -31.52
C LEU A 99 42.07 55.17 -32.62
N ASP A 100 42.85 56.25 -32.66
CA ASP A 100 44.10 56.32 -33.43
C ASP A 100 45.24 55.54 -32.73
N GLU A 101 46.43 55.55 -33.35
CA GLU A 101 47.67 54.98 -32.79
C GLU A 101 48.03 55.49 -31.40
N ASN A 102 47.63 56.72 -31.08
CA ASN A 102 47.95 57.40 -29.83
C ASN A 102 46.84 57.21 -28.78
N GLY A 103 45.82 56.39 -29.06
CA GLY A 103 44.68 56.18 -28.17
C GLY A 103 43.66 57.33 -28.18
N LYS A 104 43.72 58.25 -29.16
CA LYS A 104 42.77 59.35 -29.29
C LYS A 104 41.53 58.90 -30.07
N VAL A 105 40.35 59.22 -29.56
CA VAL A 105 39.08 58.93 -30.24
C VAL A 105 38.96 59.72 -31.54
N ILE A 106 38.79 59.02 -32.67
CA ILE A 106 38.55 59.58 -34.00
C ILE A 106 37.04 59.66 -34.27
N VAL A 107 36.32 58.55 -34.07
CA VAL A 107 34.85 58.45 -34.25
C VAL A 107 34.22 57.68 -33.11
N HIS A 108 32.96 57.98 -32.79
CA HIS A 108 32.24 57.36 -31.67
C HIS A 108 30.72 57.43 -31.83
N THR A 109 29.97 56.56 -31.14
CA THR A 109 28.48 56.58 -31.14
C THR A 109 27.83 57.37 -30.00
N TYR A 110 28.60 58.03 -29.13
CA TYR A 110 28.08 58.75 -27.95
C TYR A 110 27.24 60.02 -28.27
N GLY A 111 26.89 60.30 -29.53
CA GLY A 111 26.12 61.48 -29.90
C GLY A 111 26.85 62.77 -29.53
N ASN A 112 26.24 63.57 -28.66
CA ASN A 112 26.83 64.80 -28.13
C ASN A 112 27.82 64.55 -26.98
N ASP A 113 27.75 63.38 -26.35
CA ASP A 113 28.67 62.96 -25.29
C ASP A 113 29.94 62.34 -25.90
N ARG A 114 30.91 62.02 -25.03
CA ARG A 114 32.15 61.33 -25.42
C ARG A 114 32.42 60.13 -24.50
N PRO A 115 33.14 59.10 -24.99
CA PRO A 115 33.65 58.05 -24.14
C PRO A 115 34.47 58.65 -22.99
N SER A 116 34.27 58.15 -21.77
CA SER A 116 35.04 58.60 -20.61
C SER A 116 36.52 58.20 -20.75
N MET A 117 37.42 58.96 -20.11
CA MET A 117 38.86 58.62 -20.13
C MET A 117 39.13 57.24 -19.52
N GLU A 118 38.37 56.82 -18.53
CA GLU A 118 38.47 55.49 -17.94
C GLU A 118 38.14 54.40 -18.96
N LEU A 119 37.04 54.55 -19.71
CA LEU A 119 36.60 53.59 -20.72
C LEU A 119 37.56 53.46 -21.91
N ILE A 120 38.26 54.55 -22.24
CA ILE A 120 39.26 54.56 -23.32
C ILE A 120 40.47 53.68 -22.93
N HIS A 121 40.88 53.68 -21.66
CA HIS A 121 42.10 53.01 -21.21
C HIS A 121 41.88 51.66 -20.53
N ILE A 122 40.64 51.29 -20.17
CA ILE A 122 40.33 50.06 -19.43
C ILE A 122 40.67 48.78 -20.22
N ASN A 123 40.66 48.84 -21.54
CA ASN A 123 40.97 47.70 -22.39
C ASN A 123 41.76 48.17 -23.61
N THR A 124 43.05 47.84 -23.59
CA THR A 124 44.02 48.09 -24.64
C THR A 124 44.45 46.76 -25.25
N VAL A 125 44.82 46.79 -26.53
CA VAL A 125 45.26 45.60 -27.27
C VAL A 125 46.59 45.91 -27.96
N ASP A 126 47.51 44.97 -27.90
CA ASP A 126 48.74 45.04 -28.70
C ASP A 126 48.43 44.67 -30.15
N SER A 127 49.08 45.36 -31.08
CA SER A 127 49.06 45.13 -32.53
C SER A 127 49.33 43.68 -32.97
N LEU A 128 49.98 42.88 -32.12
CA LEU A 128 50.33 41.48 -32.39
C LEU A 128 49.19 40.50 -32.06
N VAL A 129 48.20 40.90 -31.26
CA VAL A 129 47.08 40.07 -30.82
C VAL A 129 45.84 40.41 -31.65
N ASP A 130 45.06 39.40 -32.02
CA ASP A 130 43.90 39.60 -32.90
C ASP A 130 42.77 40.40 -32.22
N ASN A 131 42.61 40.26 -30.90
CA ASN A 131 41.67 41.03 -30.07
C ASN A 131 41.96 40.86 -28.58
N HIS A 132 41.43 41.77 -27.76
CA HIS A 132 41.38 41.63 -26.30
C HIS A 132 39.98 41.94 -25.77
N LEU A 133 39.40 41.00 -25.03
CA LEU A 133 38.04 41.09 -24.49
C LEU A 133 38.07 41.24 -22.96
N VAL A 134 37.33 42.22 -22.46
CA VAL A 134 37.19 42.51 -21.03
C VAL A 134 35.71 42.67 -20.68
N MET A 135 35.35 42.25 -19.47
CA MET A 135 34.04 42.52 -18.87
C MET A 135 34.11 43.78 -18.02
N ILE A 136 33.23 44.74 -18.29
CA ILE A 136 33.15 46.02 -17.57
C ILE A 136 31.80 46.09 -16.85
N GLU A 137 31.82 46.44 -15.57
CA GLU A 137 30.61 46.75 -14.81
C GLU A 137 30.26 48.22 -14.99
N THR A 138 29.02 48.52 -15.39
CA THR A 138 28.54 49.88 -15.60
C THR A 138 27.17 50.08 -14.95
N GLU A 139 26.71 51.32 -14.85
CA GLU A 139 25.35 51.64 -14.39
C GLU A 139 24.25 50.96 -15.24
N LYS A 140 24.57 50.64 -16.51
CA LYS A 140 23.66 49.96 -17.44
C LYS A 140 23.79 48.43 -17.42
N GLY A 141 24.56 47.90 -16.46
CA GLY A 141 24.87 46.47 -16.32
C GLY A 141 26.25 46.10 -16.86
N PHE A 142 26.46 44.80 -17.04
CA PHE A 142 27.73 44.27 -17.55
C PHE A 142 27.85 44.47 -19.06
N ILE A 143 28.98 45.02 -19.49
CA ILE A 143 29.34 45.24 -20.89
C ILE A 143 30.54 44.34 -21.24
N ARG A 144 30.40 43.54 -22.30
CA ARG A 144 31.49 42.85 -22.97
C ARG A 144 32.14 43.82 -23.91
N ASP A 145 33.35 44.21 -23.61
CA ASP A 145 34.08 45.21 -24.34
C ASP A 145 35.27 44.55 -25.04
N VAL A 146 35.29 44.63 -26.37
CA VAL A 146 36.40 44.09 -27.18
C VAL A 146 37.20 45.22 -27.81
N ALA A 147 38.52 45.10 -27.72
CA ALA A 147 39.48 45.90 -28.46
C ALA A 147 40.03 45.07 -29.63
N VAL A 148 39.94 45.61 -30.85
CA VAL A 148 40.42 44.97 -32.07
C VAL A 148 41.33 45.94 -32.84
N PRO A 149 42.60 45.60 -33.11
CA PRO A 149 43.49 46.48 -33.86
C PRO A 149 43.09 46.58 -35.33
N ILE A 150 43.20 47.78 -35.89
CA ILE A 150 42.91 48.06 -37.31
C ILE A 150 44.19 47.81 -38.11
N VAL A 151 44.25 46.65 -38.79
CA VAL A 151 45.42 46.14 -39.53
C VAL A 151 46.65 45.98 -38.62
N LYS A 152 47.33 44.83 -38.68
CA LYS A 152 48.53 44.58 -37.86
C LYS A 152 49.62 45.61 -38.19
N GLY A 153 49.75 46.65 -37.35
CA GLY A 153 50.73 47.72 -37.46
C GLY A 153 50.30 49.00 -38.20
N LEU A 154 49.00 49.24 -38.46
CA LEU A 154 48.53 50.37 -39.31
C LEU A 154 47.36 51.20 -38.76
N GLY A 155 47.24 51.29 -37.44
CA GLY A 155 47.06 52.65 -36.93
C GLY A 155 45.83 53.00 -36.11
N GLY A 156 45.24 52.03 -35.41
CA GLY A 156 44.16 52.32 -34.49
C GLY A 156 43.54 51.09 -33.86
N THR A 157 42.58 51.31 -32.98
CA THR A 157 41.85 50.24 -32.28
C THR A 157 40.36 50.51 -32.37
N VAL A 158 39.59 49.52 -32.83
CA VAL A 158 38.13 49.52 -32.70
C VAL A 158 37.75 48.98 -31.33
N ARG A 159 36.81 49.66 -30.70
CA ARG A 159 36.26 49.34 -29.39
C ARG A 159 34.77 49.10 -29.57
N VAL A 160 34.29 47.91 -29.25
CA VAL A 160 32.87 47.54 -29.32
C VAL A 160 32.41 47.06 -27.96
N GLY A 161 31.38 47.71 -27.41
CA GLY A 161 30.74 47.33 -26.16
C GLY A 161 29.39 46.67 -26.40
N LEU A 162 29.24 45.42 -26.00
CA LEU A 162 28.00 44.64 -26.10
C LEU A 162 27.39 44.44 -24.70
N ARG A 163 26.11 44.78 -24.53
CA ARG A 163 25.38 44.60 -23.27
C ARG A 163 25.03 43.14 -23.04
N SER A 164 25.13 42.71 -21.80
CA SER A 164 24.81 41.34 -21.36
C SER A 164 23.47 41.21 -20.63
N ASP A 165 22.66 42.26 -20.58
CA ASP A 165 21.36 42.29 -19.88
C ASP A 165 20.31 41.35 -20.52
N PHE A 166 20.42 41.07 -21.81
CA PHE A 166 19.54 40.11 -22.49
C PHE A 166 19.73 38.64 -22.04
N LEU A 167 20.83 38.31 -21.35
CA LEU A 167 21.02 36.97 -20.78
C LEU A 167 19.95 36.66 -19.73
N ASP A 168 19.55 37.64 -18.93
CA ASP A 168 18.62 37.40 -17.82
C ASP A 168 17.23 37.03 -18.33
N GLU A 169 16.74 37.68 -19.39
CA GLU A 169 15.47 37.35 -20.02
C GLU A 169 15.48 35.95 -20.65
N ALA A 170 16.58 35.60 -21.35
CA ALA A 170 16.76 34.27 -21.91
C ALA A 170 16.76 33.18 -20.82
N LEU A 171 17.46 33.45 -19.71
CA LEU A 171 17.52 32.55 -18.56
C LEU A 171 16.17 32.41 -17.84
N ILE A 172 15.39 33.48 -17.72
CA ILE A 172 14.03 33.43 -17.16
C ILE A 172 13.11 32.57 -18.05
N SER A 173 13.17 32.74 -19.37
CA SER A 173 12.38 31.94 -20.32
C SER A 173 12.71 30.45 -20.28
N VAL A 174 14.00 30.10 -20.18
CA VAL A 174 14.41 28.70 -20.01
C VAL A 174 13.93 28.15 -18.68
N THR A 175 13.99 28.95 -17.61
CA THR A 175 13.60 28.51 -16.26
C THR A 175 12.11 28.32 -16.11
N SER A 176 11.29 29.21 -16.68
CA SER A 176 9.84 29.07 -16.63
C SER A 176 9.39 27.78 -17.33
N LYS A 177 10.03 27.41 -18.45
CA LYS A 177 9.79 26.13 -19.13
C LYS A 177 10.16 24.93 -18.25
N ILE A 178 11.29 24.98 -17.54
CA ILE A 178 11.70 23.90 -16.63
C ILE A 178 10.78 23.79 -15.42
N ILE A 179 10.32 24.92 -14.86
CA ILE A 179 9.34 24.92 -13.78
C ILE A 179 8.02 24.32 -14.26
N LEU A 180 7.56 24.69 -15.46
CA LEU A 180 6.34 24.14 -16.04
C LEU A 180 6.45 22.61 -16.22
N THR A 181 7.56 22.12 -16.76
CA THR A 181 7.76 20.66 -16.90
C THR A 181 7.83 19.97 -15.54
N MET A 182 8.45 20.59 -14.53
CA MET A 182 8.45 20.08 -13.16
C MET A 182 7.04 19.95 -12.58
N VAL A 183 6.20 20.98 -12.74
CA VAL A 183 4.79 20.95 -12.28
C VAL A 183 4.01 19.84 -12.97
N ILE A 184 4.20 19.65 -14.28
CA ILE A 184 3.55 18.57 -15.04
C ILE A 184 3.99 17.19 -14.54
N VAL A 185 5.30 16.99 -14.32
CA VAL A 185 5.83 15.72 -13.79
C VAL A 185 5.27 15.45 -12.39
N LEU A 186 5.19 16.49 -11.54
CA LEU A 186 4.62 16.37 -10.21
C LEU A 186 3.15 15.95 -10.23
N ALA A 187 2.35 16.60 -11.09
CA ALA A 187 0.95 16.25 -11.27
C ALA A 187 0.78 14.82 -11.77
N LEU A 188 1.61 14.38 -12.73
CA LEU A 188 1.61 13.02 -13.24
C LEU A 188 1.95 12.00 -12.15
N LEU A 189 2.92 12.30 -11.28
CA LEU A 189 3.26 11.44 -10.16
C LEU A 189 2.12 11.30 -9.17
N ILE A 190 1.48 12.40 -8.80
CA ILE A 190 0.31 12.38 -7.91
C ILE A 190 -0.78 11.50 -8.54
N PHE A 191 -1.03 11.67 -9.83
CA PHE A 191 -1.99 10.83 -10.56
C PHE A 191 -1.62 9.35 -10.53
N ILE A 192 -0.37 8.99 -10.82
CA ILE A 192 0.12 7.60 -10.79
C ILE A 192 -0.01 7.01 -9.38
N VAL A 193 0.34 7.76 -8.33
CA VAL A 193 0.23 7.31 -6.94
C VAL A 193 -1.21 7.00 -6.57
N LEU A 194 -2.15 7.90 -6.92
CA LEU A 194 -3.58 7.69 -6.68
C LEU A 194 -4.10 6.49 -7.47
N PHE A 195 -3.68 6.35 -8.72
CA PHE A 195 -4.06 5.24 -9.59
C PHE A 195 -3.57 3.88 -9.04
N VAL A 196 -2.26 3.76 -8.74
CA VAL A 196 -1.66 2.55 -8.16
C VAL A 196 -2.29 2.21 -6.81
N THR A 197 -2.55 3.22 -5.98
CA THR A 197 -3.22 3.01 -4.69
C THR A 197 -4.60 2.38 -4.87
N ARG A 198 -5.36 2.85 -5.87
CA ARG A 198 -6.71 2.35 -6.14
C ARG A 198 -6.72 0.98 -6.80
N VAL A 199 -5.80 0.71 -7.73
CA VAL A 199 -5.78 -0.53 -8.53
C VAL A 199 -5.06 -1.68 -7.83
N ILE A 200 -4.02 -1.40 -7.04
CA ILE A 200 -3.17 -2.45 -6.44
C ILE A 200 -3.30 -2.45 -4.91
N VAL A 201 -3.07 -1.30 -4.28
CA VAL A 201 -2.95 -1.26 -2.80
C VAL A 201 -4.27 -1.56 -2.11
N TYR A 202 -5.37 -1.01 -2.62
CA TYR A 202 -6.69 -1.19 -2.02
C TYR A 202 -7.19 -2.64 -2.09
N PRO A 203 -7.17 -3.35 -3.25
CA PRO A 203 -7.53 -4.76 -3.31
C PRO A 203 -6.67 -5.66 -2.41
N ILE A 204 -5.36 -5.40 -2.31
CA ILE A 204 -4.47 -6.16 -1.41
C ILE A 204 -4.85 -5.95 0.05
N LYS A 205 -5.17 -4.71 0.47
CA LYS A 205 -5.65 -4.45 1.83
C LYS A 205 -6.96 -5.18 2.11
N GLN A 206 -7.91 -5.17 1.16
CA GLN A 206 -9.16 -5.92 1.30
C GLN A 206 -8.92 -7.43 1.42
N LEU A 207 -8.02 -8.01 0.62
CA LEU A 207 -7.63 -9.42 0.74
C LEU A 207 -7.15 -9.76 2.15
N VAL A 208 -6.26 -8.96 2.72
CA VAL A 208 -5.73 -9.16 4.07
C VAL A 208 -6.84 -9.07 5.12
N GLU A 209 -7.76 -8.11 4.99
CA GLU A 209 -8.87 -7.95 5.93
C GLU A 209 -9.88 -9.11 5.83
N LEU A 210 -10.31 -9.46 4.63
CA LEU A 210 -11.28 -10.54 4.43
C LEU A 210 -10.70 -11.91 4.80
N THR A 211 -9.39 -12.14 4.60
CA THR A 211 -8.75 -13.38 5.06
C THR A 211 -8.84 -13.52 6.58
N LYS A 212 -8.72 -12.42 7.34
CA LYS A 212 -8.90 -12.42 8.80
C LYS A 212 -10.36 -12.64 9.24
N LYS A 213 -11.34 -12.22 8.42
CA LYS A 213 -12.76 -12.50 8.66
C LYS A 213 -13.08 -13.97 8.36
N ALA A 214 -12.60 -14.48 7.23
CA ALA A 214 -12.75 -15.87 6.86
C ALA A 214 -12.13 -16.83 7.90
N SER A 215 -10.97 -16.48 8.49
CA SER A 215 -10.38 -17.28 9.56
C SER A 215 -11.23 -17.34 10.84
N ARG A 216 -12.24 -16.47 10.97
CA ARG A 216 -13.22 -16.44 12.07
C ARG A 216 -14.57 -17.03 11.68
N GLY A 217 -14.70 -17.61 10.48
CA GLY A 217 -15.94 -18.19 9.97
C GLY A 217 -16.88 -17.20 9.26
N ASP A 218 -16.50 -15.92 9.10
CA ASP A 218 -17.30 -14.99 8.30
C ASP A 218 -16.87 -15.04 6.83
N PHE A 219 -17.65 -15.77 6.03
CA PHE A 219 -17.45 -15.92 4.59
C PHE A 219 -18.40 -15.05 3.76
N THR A 220 -19.16 -14.11 4.35
CA THR A 220 -20.23 -13.40 3.62
C THR A 220 -19.72 -12.26 2.73
N HIS A 221 -18.54 -11.73 3.03
CA HIS A 221 -17.99 -10.56 2.35
C HIS A 221 -17.25 -10.96 1.06
N ARG A 222 -17.20 -10.05 0.07
CA ARG A 222 -16.51 -10.26 -1.21
C ARG A 222 -15.68 -9.04 -1.59
N ILE A 223 -14.63 -9.27 -2.37
CA ILE A 223 -13.77 -8.21 -2.92
C ILE A 223 -14.38 -7.73 -4.23
N PHE A 224 -14.45 -6.41 -4.41
CA PHE A 224 -14.90 -5.82 -5.68
C PHE A 224 -13.88 -6.14 -6.79
N THR A 225 -14.36 -6.68 -7.91
CA THR A 225 -13.51 -7.27 -8.96
C THR A 225 -13.48 -6.40 -10.22
N TYR A 226 -12.40 -5.65 -10.44
CA TYR A 226 -11.95 -5.01 -11.71
C TYR A 226 -10.44 -4.67 -11.56
N PRO A 227 -9.49 -4.88 -12.52
CA PRO A 227 -9.53 -5.10 -13.99
C PRO A 227 -9.08 -6.52 -14.45
N LYS A 228 -8.92 -6.79 -15.77
CA LYS A 228 -8.60 -8.13 -16.38
C LYS A 228 -7.14 -8.59 -16.24
N ASP A 229 -6.43 -8.11 -15.24
CA ASP A 229 -5.00 -8.39 -15.01
C ASP A 229 -4.79 -9.49 -13.94
N GLU A 230 -3.56 -9.64 -13.46
CA GLU A 230 -3.18 -10.57 -12.40
C GLU A 230 -3.92 -10.27 -11.08
N ILE A 231 -4.18 -8.99 -10.76
CA ILE A 231 -4.92 -8.59 -9.56
C ILE A 231 -6.39 -9.00 -9.69
N GLY A 232 -6.98 -8.84 -10.88
CA GLY A 232 -8.31 -9.36 -11.19
C GLY A 232 -8.44 -10.87 -11.03
N LYS A 233 -7.49 -11.63 -11.57
CA LYS A 233 -7.45 -13.10 -11.45
C LYS A 233 -7.30 -13.54 -10.00
N LEU A 234 -6.49 -12.84 -9.21
CA LEU A 234 -6.30 -13.10 -7.78
C LEU A 234 -7.59 -12.86 -7.00
N THR A 235 -8.24 -11.71 -7.22
CA THR A 235 -9.50 -11.37 -6.53
C THR A 235 -10.64 -12.30 -6.91
N GLN A 236 -10.73 -12.74 -8.17
CA GLN A 236 -11.68 -13.79 -8.59
C GLN A 236 -11.41 -15.13 -7.90
N SER A 237 -10.15 -15.60 -7.92
CA SER A 237 -9.78 -16.85 -7.26
C SER A 237 -10.07 -16.82 -5.76
N PHE A 238 -9.82 -15.69 -5.10
CA PHE A 238 -10.12 -15.50 -3.69
C PHE A 238 -11.63 -15.50 -3.39
N ASN A 239 -12.44 -14.79 -4.19
CA ASN A 239 -13.90 -14.81 -4.04
C ASN A 239 -14.49 -16.21 -4.28
N LYS A 240 -13.90 -17.00 -5.18
CA LYS A 240 -14.27 -18.41 -5.39
C LYS A 240 -13.97 -19.24 -4.14
N MET A 241 -12.76 -19.12 -3.58
CA MET A 241 -12.38 -19.81 -2.34
C MET A 241 -13.35 -19.49 -1.19
N LEU A 242 -13.75 -18.23 -1.02
CA LEU A 242 -14.75 -17.85 0.00
C LEU A 242 -16.11 -18.50 -0.24
N SER A 243 -16.52 -18.63 -1.50
CA SER A 243 -17.79 -19.28 -1.86
C SER A 243 -17.76 -20.78 -1.64
N ASP A 244 -16.60 -21.42 -1.86
CA ASP A 244 -16.43 -22.85 -1.60
C ASP A 244 -16.39 -23.13 -0.08
N LEU A 245 -15.76 -22.24 0.72
CA LEU A 245 -15.79 -22.31 2.18
C LEU A 245 -17.19 -22.12 2.76
N GLU A 246 -17.95 -21.15 2.25
CA GLU A 246 -19.34 -20.91 2.67
C GLU A 246 -20.23 -22.13 2.41
N LYS A 247 -20.09 -22.78 1.25
CA LYS A 247 -20.81 -24.03 0.95
C LYS A 247 -20.42 -25.17 1.89
N ALA A 248 -19.12 -25.34 2.15
CA ALA A 248 -18.62 -26.37 3.04
C ALA A 248 -19.13 -26.18 4.48
N ASP A 249 -19.31 -24.93 4.92
CA ASP A 249 -19.85 -24.62 6.25
C ASP A 249 -21.35 -24.95 6.35
N VAL A 250 -22.14 -24.61 5.32
CA VAL A 250 -23.56 -24.99 5.23
C VAL A 250 -23.74 -26.52 5.22
N GLU A 251 -22.96 -27.23 4.40
CA GLU A 251 -23.01 -28.70 4.33
C GLU A 251 -22.65 -29.34 5.68
N LYS A 252 -21.66 -28.76 6.39
CA LYS A 252 -21.28 -29.19 7.73
C LYS A 252 -22.42 -29.01 8.73
N GLU A 253 -23.14 -27.88 8.70
CA GLU A 253 -24.32 -27.65 9.56
C GLU A 253 -25.46 -28.64 9.25
N GLU A 254 -25.75 -28.88 7.97
CA GLU A 254 -26.73 -29.88 7.55
C GLU A 254 -26.36 -31.28 8.07
N TYR A 255 -25.10 -31.66 7.96
CA TYR A 255 -24.60 -32.94 8.47
C TYR A 255 -24.72 -33.06 10.00
N TYR A 256 -24.42 -31.99 10.75
CA TYR A 256 -24.65 -31.97 12.20
C TYR A 256 -26.13 -32.14 12.56
N ASN A 257 -27.03 -31.46 11.85
CA ASN A 257 -28.47 -31.58 12.06
C ASN A 257 -28.96 -33.01 11.77
N GLN A 258 -28.44 -33.66 10.72
CA GLN A 258 -28.71 -35.07 10.44
C GLN A 258 -28.23 -35.98 11.57
N ILE A 259 -26.99 -35.82 12.07
CA ILE A 259 -26.48 -36.60 13.21
C ILE A 259 -27.35 -36.40 14.45
N ILE A 260 -27.77 -35.17 14.75
CA ILE A 260 -28.64 -34.88 15.90
C ILE A 260 -29.99 -35.57 15.74
N SER A 261 -30.58 -35.53 14.55
CA SER A 261 -31.87 -36.20 14.27
C SER A 261 -31.77 -37.72 14.44
N ARG A 262 -30.70 -38.35 13.93
CA ARG A 262 -30.43 -39.79 14.07
C ARG A 262 -30.19 -40.19 15.53
N ASN A 263 -29.44 -39.38 16.28
CA ASN A 263 -29.24 -39.63 17.72
C ASN A 263 -30.57 -39.52 18.50
N ARG A 264 -31.48 -38.61 18.14
CA ARG A 264 -32.81 -38.55 18.75
C ARG A 264 -33.63 -39.80 18.42
N GLU A 265 -33.63 -40.23 17.16
CA GLU A 265 -34.30 -41.47 16.72
C GLU A 265 -33.79 -42.69 17.50
N LEU A 266 -32.47 -42.87 17.61
CA LEU A 266 -31.87 -43.96 18.39
C LEU A 266 -32.20 -43.89 19.88
N LYS A 267 -32.24 -42.70 20.48
CA LYS A 267 -32.68 -42.53 21.88
C LYS A 267 -34.13 -42.94 22.07
N LEU A 268 -35.02 -42.59 21.13
CA LEU A 268 -36.41 -43.00 21.17
C LEU A 268 -36.53 -44.53 21.06
N LEU A 269 -35.84 -45.15 20.09
CA LEU A 269 -35.80 -46.61 19.95
C LEU A 269 -35.27 -47.30 21.21
N ASN A 270 -34.18 -46.80 21.81
CA ASN A 270 -33.64 -47.34 23.06
C ASN A 270 -34.62 -47.20 24.22
N SER A 271 -35.36 -46.09 24.33
CA SER A 271 -36.38 -45.91 25.37
C SER A 271 -37.59 -46.86 25.19
N ILE A 272 -37.98 -47.13 23.95
CA ILE A 272 -39.02 -48.14 23.64
C ILE A 272 -38.51 -49.53 24.01
N SER A 273 -37.27 -49.87 23.66
CA SER A 273 -36.65 -51.15 24.02
C SER A 273 -36.55 -51.33 25.54
N ALA A 274 -36.15 -50.27 26.27
CA ALA A 274 -36.11 -50.27 27.73
C ALA A 274 -37.49 -50.52 28.36
N ASN A 275 -38.55 -49.96 27.78
CA ASN A 275 -39.94 -50.24 28.18
C ASN A 275 -40.43 -51.65 27.80
N ILE A 276 -39.86 -52.30 26.78
CA ILE A 276 -40.18 -53.70 26.44
C ILE A 276 -39.52 -54.65 27.44
N THR A 277 -38.30 -54.34 27.92
CA THR A 277 -37.66 -55.09 29.00
C THR A 277 -38.40 -54.99 30.35
N SER A 278 -39.24 -53.97 30.58
CA SER A 278 -40.07 -53.88 31.81
C SER A 278 -41.37 -54.70 31.78
N VAL A 279 -41.60 -55.54 30.75
CA VAL A 279 -42.79 -56.42 30.64
C VAL A 279 -42.50 -57.87 31.08
N ILE A 280 -41.29 -58.19 31.54
CA ILE A 280 -40.89 -59.59 31.83
C ILE A 280 -40.90 -60.00 33.33
N GLU A 281 -41.34 -59.17 34.29
CA GLU A 281 -41.26 -59.56 35.72
C GLU A 281 -42.59 -59.50 36.49
N LEU A 282 -43.67 -60.03 35.90
CA LEU A 282 -44.91 -60.31 36.66
C LEU A 282 -44.65 -61.27 37.84
N ARG A 283 -43.69 -62.19 37.70
CA ARG A 283 -43.30 -63.17 38.73
C ARG A 283 -42.67 -62.52 39.95
N GLU A 284 -41.80 -61.52 39.77
CA GLU A 284 -41.13 -60.87 40.91
C GLU A 284 -42.10 -60.01 41.72
N VAL A 285 -43.01 -59.31 41.03
CA VAL A 285 -44.06 -58.51 41.69
C VAL A 285 -45.03 -59.40 42.49
N LEU A 286 -45.43 -60.56 41.93
CA LEU A 286 -46.29 -61.52 42.64
C LEU A 286 -45.60 -62.14 43.86
N LEU A 287 -44.31 -62.50 43.75
CA LEU A 287 -43.52 -63.01 44.88
C LEU A 287 -43.41 -61.98 46.02
N GLN A 288 -43.19 -60.71 45.68
CA GLN A 288 -43.14 -59.63 46.66
C GLN A 288 -44.49 -59.44 47.37
N PHE A 289 -45.59 -59.45 46.61
CA PHE A 289 -46.94 -59.34 47.16
C PHE A 289 -47.28 -60.49 48.12
N VAL A 290 -47.00 -61.73 47.71
CA VAL A 290 -47.20 -62.93 48.54
C VAL A 290 -46.39 -62.86 49.83
N THR A 291 -45.12 -62.47 49.75
CA THR A 291 -44.23 -62.37 50.93
C THR A 291 -44.74 -61.33 51.93
N ASN A 292 -45.21 -60.18 51.45
CA ASN A 292 -45.77 -59.14 52.31
C ASN A 292 -47.08 -59.58 52.98
N LEU A 293 -47.95 -60.26 52.24
CA LEU A 293 -49.24 -60.74 52.76
C LEU A 293 -49.07 -61.79 53.87
N VAL A 294 -48.08 -62.68 53.73
CA VAL A 294 -47.73 -63.67 54.77
C VAL A 294 -47.21 -63.00 56.05
N ASN A 295 -46.36 -61.98 55.90
CA ASN A 295 -45.80 -61.25 57.04
C ASN A 295 -46.87 -60.43 57.79
N GLU A 296 -47.74 -59.72 57.07
CA GLU A 296 -48.76 -58.86 57.68
C GLU A 296 -49.83 -59.68 58.44
N LEU A 297 -50.15 -60.88 57.95
CA LEU A 297 -51.12 -61.78 58.58
C LEU A 297 -50.52 -62.71 59.64
N SER A 298 -49.19 -62.62 59.90
CA SER A 298 -48.48 -63.43 60.90
C SER A 298 -48.71 -64.95 60.73
N LEU A 299 -48.72 -65.44 59.50
CA LEU A 299 -48.98 -66.85 59.19
C LEU A 299 -47.70 -67.69 59.35
N ASN A 300 -47.79 -68.84 60.03
CA ASN A 300 -46.64 -69.74 60.24
C ASN A 300 -46.28 -70.56 58.98
N SER A 301 -47.27 -70.86 58.13
CA SER A 301 -47.12 -71.54 56.84
C SER A 301 -48.32 -71.19 55.97
N ALA A 302 -48.09 -70.88 54.69
CA ALA A 302 -49.15 -70.54 53.75
C ALA A 302 -48.85 -71.11 52.35
N VAL A 303 -49.89 -71.56 51.66
CA VAL A 303 -49.84 -71.97 50.26
C VAL A 303 -50.77 -71.04 49.49
N ILE A 304 -50.23 -70.36 48.48
CA ILE A 304 -51.02 -69.45 47.63
C ILE A 304 -50.97 -69.99 46.20
N GLU A 305 -52.13 -70.38 45.68
CA GLU A 305 -52.31 -70.80 44.30
C GLU A 305 -52.88 -69.63 43.50
N VAL A 306 -52.10 -69.12 42.55
CA VAL A 306 -52.53 -68.04 41.67
C VAL A 306 -52.87 -68.65 40.32
N LYS A 307 -54.16 -68.63 39.98
CA LYS A 307 -54.65 -69.08 38.68
C LYS A 307 -54.64 -67.91 37.71
N LEU A 308 -53.65 -67.91 36.82
CA LEU A 308 -53.63 -67.03 35.65
C LEU A 308 -54.44 -67.68 34.53
N VAL A 309 -54.88 -66.90 33.55
CA VAL A 309 -55.83 -67.34 32.50
C VAL A 309 -55.37 -68.62 31.80
N ASP A 310 -54.06 -68.79 31.60
CA ASP A 310 -53.46 -69.91 30.85
C ASP A 310 -52.45 -70.76 31.67
N SER A 311 -52.25 -70.47 32.96
CA SER A 311 -51.32 -71.22 33.82
C SER A 311 -51.71 -71.19 35.30
N LEU A 312 -51.38 -72.27 36.03
CA LEU A 312 -51.53 -72.33 37.49
C LEU A 312 -50.13 -72.29 38.11
N GLU A 313 -49.81 -71.22 38.82
CA GLU A 313 -48.55 -71.11 39.56
C GLU A 313 -48.82 -71.24 41.06
N THR A 314 -48.09 -72.14 41.72
CA THR A 314 -48.20 -72.38 43.16
C THR A 314 -46.96 -71.88 43.87
N PHE A 315 -47.16 -70.97 44.83
CA PHE A 315 -46.09 -70.41 45.65
C PHE A 315 -46.19 -70.94 47.08
N TYR A 316 -45.06 -71.36 47.65
CA TYR A 316 -44.97 -71.97 48.98
C TYR A 316 -44.13 -71.12 49.91
N TYR A 317 -44.66 -70.83 51.10
CA TYR A 317 -43.89 -70.24 52.20
C TYR A 317 -44.01 -71.11 53.45
N SER A 318 -42.87 -71.57 53.98
CA SER A 318 -42.79 -72.30 55.24
C SER A 318 -41.83 -71.60 56.20
N GLY A 319 -42.33 -71.24 57.38
CA GLY A 319 -41.51 -70.80 58.50
C GLY A 319 -40.64 -71.95 59.03
N SER A 320 -39.50 -71.60 59.62
CA SER A 320 -38.35 -72.47 59.94
C SER A 320 -38.59 -73.74 60.79
N ASN A 321 -39.82 -74.03 61.22
CA ASN A 321 -40.16 -75.16 62.10
C ASN A 321 -41.03 -76.26 61.48
N CYS A 322 -41.41 -76.21 60.19
CA CYS A 322 -42.22 -77.27 59.57
C CYS A 322 -41.84 -77.53 58.09
N PRO A 323 -40.85 -78.40 57.81
CA PRO A 323 -40.59 -78.86 56.46
C PRO A 323 -41.64 -79.89 56.04
N LEU A 324 -42.31 -79.65 54.91
CA LEU A 324 -43.33 -80.53 54.32
C LEU A 324 -42.66 -81.71 53.61
N ASP A 325 -42.79 -82.92 54.14
CA ASP A 325 -42.55 -84.18 53.43
C ASP A 325 -43.87 -84.92 53.21
N GLU A 326 -44.09 -85.30 51.95
CA GLU A 326 -45.03 -86.29 51.39
C GLU A 326 -46.55 -86.21 51.66
N PHE A 327 -47.32 -86.25 50.54
CA PHE A 327 -48.77 -86.35 50.48
C PHE A 327 -49.27 -87.70 51.04
N GLU A 328 -50.21 -87.68 51.99
CA GLU A 328 -50.91 -88.88 52.47
C GLU A 328 -52.41 -88.78 52.11
N LEU A 329 -52.92 -89.70 51.27
CA LEU A 329 -54.32 -89.78 50.86
C LEU A 329 -55.16 -90.52 51.92
N ILE A 330 -56.17 -89.86 52.49
CA ILE A 330 -57.15 -90.49 53.39
C ILE A 330 -58.56 -90.12 52.89
N THR A 331 -59.27 -91.14 52.37
CA THR A 331 -60.73 -91.23 52.07
C THR A 331 -61.46 -89.97 51.56
N ASP A 332 -61.74 -89.95 50.25
CA ASP A 332 -62.71 -89.16 49.44
C ASP A 332 -62.92 -87.65 49.67
N GLU A 333 -62.12 -86.99 50.51
CA GLU A 333 -61.95 -85.53 50.53
C GLU A 333 -60.44 -85.19 50.65
N ARG A 334 -59.90 -84.37 49.72
CA ARG A 334 -58.48 -83.97 49.75
C ARG A 334 -58.21 -82.99 50.90
N GLN A 335 -57.76 -83.47 52.05
CA GLN A 335 -57.19 -82.63 53.11
C GLN A 335 -55.67 -82.69 53.13
N ARG A 336 -55.00 -81.52 53.17
CA ARG A 336 -53.53 -81.43 53.30
C ARG A 336 -53.15 -81.42 54.78
N VAL A 337 -52.19 -82.25 55.17
CA VAL A 337 -51.71 -82.38 56.56
C VAL A 337 -50.21 -82.12 56.60
N CYS A 338 -49.74 -81.33 57.56
CA CYS A 338 -48.32 -81.17 57.85
C CYS A 338 -47.94 -81.97 59.11
N THR A 339 -46.74 -82.56 59.11
CA THR A 339 -46.15 -83.18 60.31
C THR A 339 -44.99 -82.30 60.80
N CYS A 340 -45.09 -81.78 62.01
CA CYS A 340 -44.02 -80.98 62.62
C CYS A 340 -42.89 -81.88 63.16
N LYS A 341 -41.69 -81.32 63.36
CA LYS A 341 -40.53 -82.05 63.91
C LYS A 341 -40.74 -82.63 65.33
N ASP A 342 -41.80 -82.22 66.03
CA ASP A 342 -42.22 -82.72 67.33
C ASP A 342 -43.25 -83.87 67.25
N GLY A 343 -43.60 -84.34 66.04
CA GLY A 343 -44.54 -85.44 65.81
C GLY A 343 -46.02 -85.05 65.83
N THR A 344 -46.35 -83.77 65.96
CA THR A 344 -47.74 -83.31 65.89
C THR A 344 -48.24 -83.17 64.44
N LYS A 345 -49.40 -83.75 64.13
CA LYS A 345 -50.09 -83.59 62.83
C LYS A 345 -51.03 -82.38 62.91
N LYS A 346 -50.93 -81.44 61.97
CA LYS A 346 -51.84 -80.28 61.86
C LYS A 346 -52.53 -80.25 60.50
N HIS A 347 -53.83 -80.00 60.51
CA HIS A 347 -54.61 -79.75 59.29
C HIS A 347 -54.32 -78.34 58.77
N LEU A 348 -54.02 -78.23 57.48
CA LEU A 348 -53.87 -76.95 56.82
C LEU A 348 -55.26 -76.37 56.54
N GLU A 349 -55.58 -75.23 57.14
CA GLU A 349 -56.75 -74.45 56.73
C GLU A 349 -56.49 -73.88 55.33
N THR A 350 -57.44 -74.12 54.43
CA THR A 350 -57.44 -73.57 53.07
C THR A 350 -58.24 -72.26 53.14
N LEU A 351 -57.61 -71.14 52.79
CA LEU A 351 -58.27 -69.83 52.63
C LEU A 351 -58.42 -69.50 51.15
#